data_AF-A0A371PK34-F1
#
_entry.id   AF-A0A371PK34-F1
#
_cell.length_a   1.000
_cell.length_b   1.000
_cell.length_c   1.000
_cell.angle_alpha   90.00
_cell.angle_beta   90.00
_cell.angle_gamma   90.00
#
_symmetry.space_group_name_H-M   'P 1'
#
loop_
_entity.id
_entity.type
_entity.pdbx_description
1 polymer ?
#
loop_
_entity_poly.entity_id
_entity_poly.type
_entity_poly.pdbx_seq_one_letter_code
_entity_poly.pdbx_strand_id
1 'polypeptide(L)'
;MMNLLSSKKIMLVISIVLIAAVSILLYQHVFKEKTLSKKPLSVHATVLYAPQTLSELKSDASLIVFGEVVSQHEPSTFAVASYMEIKDTLKGKPYDFIRVYQVGQMNEETVMEKGKKYLLFLNDQENGVEGSFHIVGANHGLFYVDKKGNLYAEHELMQKELEDTFQTSVSYNKKKKSAFEQWLAE
;
A
#
# COMPACT_ATOMS: atom_id res chain seq x y z
N MET A 1 5.25 20.34 58.26
CA MET A 1 4.09 19.55 57.76
C MET A 1 3.73 20.04 56.37
N MET A 2 4.27 19.40 55.33
CA MET A 2 3.90 19.71 53.93
C MET A 2 2.47 19.23 53.67
N ASN A 3 1.68 20.11 53.04
CA ASN A 3 0.24 20.00 52.79
C ASN A 3 -0.13 18.69 52.06
N LEU A 4 -0.52 17.65 52.81
CA LEU A 4 -1.10 16.40 52.28
C LEU A 4 -2.38 16.64 51.44
N LEU A 5 -3.04 17.79 51.61
CA LEU A 5 -4.21 18.19 50.83
C LEU A 5 -3.85 18.65 49.40
N SER A 6 -2.62 19.13 49.18
CA SER A 6 -2.15 19.56 47.86
C SER A 6 -1.85 18.37 46.94
N SER A 7 -1.18 17.34 47.48
CA SER A 7 -0.81 16.14 46.71
C SER A 7 -2.02 15.31 46.25
N LYS A 8 -3.09 15.27 47.05
CA LYS A 8 -4.35 14.58 46.69
C LYS A 8 -5.06 15.25 45.52
N LYS A 9 -5.07 16.59 45.45
CA LYS A 9 -5.65 17.34 44.32
C LYS A 9 -4.85 17.15 43.04
N ILE A 10 -3.52 17.13 43.15
CA ILE A 10 -2.62 16.89 42.01
C ILE A 10 -2.81 15.48 41.44
N MET A 11 -2.88 14.46 42.31
CA MET A 11 -3.15 13.07 41.89
C MET A 11 -4.49 12.91 41.17
N LEU A 12 -5.55 13.56 41.67
CA LEU A 12 -6.87 13.53 41.03
C LEU A 12 -6.84 14.11 39.61
N VAL A 13 -6.16 15.24 39.41
CA VAL A 13 -6.04 15.90 38.10
C VAL A 13 -5.27 15.01 37.13
N ILE A 14 -4.17 14.38 37.57
CA ILE A 14 -3.38 13.47 36.73
C ILE A 14 -4.23 12.26 36.30
N SER A 15 -5.01 11.67 37.21
CA SER A 15 -5.90 10.54 36.88
C SER A 15 -6.97 10.92 35.86
N ILE A 16 -7.57 12.10 35.97
CA ILE A 16 -8.60 12.57 35.02
C ILE A 16 -7.98 12.76 33.62
N VAL A 17 -6.79 13.37 33.54
CA VAL A 17 -6.08 13.56 32.27
C VAL A 17 -5.71 12.21 31.63
N LEU A 18 -5.27 11.24 32.43
CA LEU A 18 -4.95 9.90 31.93
C LEU A 18 -6.20 9.18 31.38
N ILE A 19 -7.32 9.24 32.09
CA ILE A 19 -8.59 8.62 31.65
C ILE A 19 -9.08 9.27 30.35
N ALA A 20 -8.99 10.59 30.24
CA ALA A 20 -9.35 11.30 29.01
C ALA A 20 -8.45 10.91 27.83
N ALA A 21 -7.13 10.83 28.04
CA ALA A 21 -6.19 10.41 26.99
C ALA A 21 -6.45 8.96 26.52
N VAL A 22 -6.71 8.04 27.46
CA VAL A 22 -7.04 6.64 27.14
C VAL A 22 -8.38 6.56 26.41
N SER A 23 -9.37 7.36 26.80
CA SER A 23 -10.68 7.40 26.15
C SER A 23 -10.61 7.97 24.73
N ILE A 24 -9.75 8.97 24.48
CA ILE A 24 -9.48 9.51 23.14
C ILE A 24 -8.77 8.47 22.28
N LEU A 25 -7.76 7.76 22.81
CA LEU A 25 -7.08 6.68 22.10
C LEU A 25 -8.01 5.52 21.75
N LEU A 26 -8.85 5.09 22.70
CA LEU A 26 -9.87 4.06 22.47
C LEU A 26 -10.92 4.52 21.46
N TYR A 27 -11.34 5.79 21.54
CA TYR A 27 -12.29 6.34 20.57
C TYR A 27 -11.68 6.37 19.16
N GLN A 28 -10.43 6.80 19.00
CA GLN A 28 -9.74 6.75 17.72
C GLN A 28 -9.58 5.32 17.19
N HIS A 29 -9.31 4.35 18.06
CA HIS A 29 -9.18 2.96 17.66
C HIS A 29 -10.52 2.36 17.21
N VAL A 30 -11.59 2.57 17.98
CA VAL A 30 -12.94 2.06 17.69
C VAL A 30 -13.59 2.77 16.51
N PHE A 31 -13.36 4.08 16.33
CA PHE A 31 -13.93 4.83 15.21
C PHE A 31 -13.25 4.48 13.88
N LYS A 32 -11.96 4.07 13.91
CA LYS A 32 -11.24 3.59 12.72
C LYS A 32 -11.81 2.27 12.18
N GLU A 33 -12.53 1.49 13.00
CA GLU A 33 -13.19 0.25 12.55
C GLU A 33 -14.62 0.46 12.03
N LYS A 34 -15.29 1.58 12.35
CA LYS A 34 -16.74 1.75 12.13
C LYS A 34 -17.18 2.39 10.82
N THR A 35 -16.28 2.65 9.87
CA THR A 35 -16.64 3.16 8.52
C THR A 35 -16.31 2.20 7.39
N LEU A 36 -16.37 0.89 7.63
CA LEU A 36 -16.45 -0.10 6.56
C LEU A 36 -17.91 -0.25 6.12
N SER A 37 -18.22 0.36 4.98
CA SER A 37 -19.49 0.22 4.27
C SER A 37 -19.89 -1.25 4.14
N LYS A 38 -21.12 -1.59 4.55
CA LYS A 38 -21.73 -2.93 4.40
C LYS A 38 -22.07 -3.29 2.94
N LYS A 39 -21.74 -2.45 1.97
CA LYS A 39 -21.93 -2.75 0.55
C LYS A 39 -20.85 -3.76 0.14
N PRO A 40 -21.17 -4.85 -0.58
CA PRO A 40 -20.14 -5.74 -1.11
C PRO A 40 -19.13 -4.89 -1.88
N LEU A 41 -17.86 -4.96 -1.47
CA LEU A 41 -16.78 -4.28 -2.16
C LEU A 41 -16.70 -4.87 -3.56
N SER A 42 -17.10 -4.10 -4.56
CA SER A 42 -16.78 -4.41 -5.96
C SER A 42 -15.26 -4.28 -6.07
N VAL A 43 -14.56 -5.40 -6.05
CA VAL A 43 -13.15 -5.43 -6.41
C VAL A 43 -13.10 -5.31 -7.91
N HIS A 44 -12.94 -4.07 -8.39
CA HIS A 44 -12.63 -3.77 -9.78
C HIS A 44 -11.17 -4.18 -10.08
N ALA A 45 -10.90 -5.48 -10.01
CA ALA A 45 -9.68 -6.08 -10.56
C ALA A 45 -10.03 -6.54 -11.97
N THR A 46 -10.18 -5.59 -12.88
CA THR A 46 -10.61 -5.90 -14.23
C THR A 46 -9.44 -6.48 -15.01
N VAL A 47 -9.47 -7.79 -15.23
CA VAL A 47 -8.51 -8.56 -16.05
C VAL A 47 -8.74 -8.33 -17.55
N LEU A 48 -9.76 -7.55 -17.95
CA LEU A 48 -10.15 -7.39 -19.36
C LEU A 48 -9.12 -6.63 -20.21
N TYR A 49 -8.21 -5.87 -19.58
CA TYR A 49 -7.10 -5.22 -20.26
C TYR A 49 -5.84 -5.32 -19.41
N ALA A 50 -4.92 -6.19 -19.82
CA ALA A 50 -3.61 -6.35 -19.19
C ALA A 50 -2.56 -5.71 -20.10
N PRO A 51 -1.84 -4.67 -19.66
CA PRO A 51 -0.77 -4.05 -20.45
C PRO A 51 0.26 -5.08 -20.90
N GLN A 52 0.67 -5.03 -22.16
CA GLN A 52 1.61 -5.98 -22.74
C GLN A 52 3.06 -5.49 -22.65
N THR A 53 3.28 -4.21 -22.38
CA THR A 53 4.61 -3.60 -22.25
C THR A 53 4.73 -2.74 -20.98
N LEU A 54 5.97 -2.49 -20.55
CA LEU A 54 6.25 -1.55 -19.46
C LEU A 54 5.76 -0.12 -19.79
N SER A 55 5.83 0.29 -21.05
CA SER A 55 5.40 1.61 -21.50
C SER A 55 3.88 1.77 -21.41
N GLU A 56 3.11 0.76 -21.84
CA GLU A 56 1.65 0.74 -21.67
C GLU A 56 1.29 0.78 -20.18
N LEU A 57 1.94 -0.06 -19.37
CA LEU A 57 1.71 -0.11 -17.93
C LEU A 57 1.96 1.25 -17.26
N LYS A 58 3.06 1.92 -17.61
CA LYS A 58 3.40 3.26 -17.11
C LYS A 58 2.40 4.31 -17.57
N SER A 59 1.93 4.24 -18.81
CA SER A 59 0.93 5.16 -19.37
C SER A 59 -0.40 5.03 -18.63
N ASP A 60 -0.88 3.80 -18.48
CA ASP A 60 -2.21 3.47 -17.96
C ASP A 60 -2.36 3.68 -16.45
N ALA A 61 -1.25 3.65 -15.71
CA ALA A 61 -1.26 3.86 -14.27
C ALA A 61 -1.52 5.33 -13.91
N SER A 62 -2.55 5.59 -13.12
CA SER A 62 -2.81 6.91 -12.53
C SER A 62 -1.87 7.23 -11.37
N LEU A 63 -1.36 6.19 -10.70
CA LEU A 63 -0.45 6.28 -9.56
C LEU A 63 0.66 5.25 -9.69
N ILE A 64 1.92 5.65 -9.46
CA ILE A 64 3.07 4.73 -9.36
C ILE A 64 3.76 5.00 -8.02
N VAL A 65 3.88 3.96 -7.20
CA VAL A 65 4.38 4.08 -5.82
C VAL A 65 5.34 2.96 -5.46
N PHE A 66 6.27 3.27 -4.55
CA PHE A 66 7.07 2.29 -3.85
C PHE A 66 6.67 2.29 -2.37
N GLY A 67 6.37 1.10 -1.84
CA GLY A 67 5.85 0.98 -0.47
C GLY A 67 6.05 -0.39 0.14
N GLU A 68 5.68 -0.50 1.42
CA GLU A 68 5.75 -1.73 2.20
C GLU A 68 4.35 -2.11 2.68
N VAL A 69 4.01 -3.40 2.58
CA VAL A 69 2.73 -3.91 3.09
C VAL A 69 2.79 -4.01 4.61
N VAL A 70 1.99 -3.21 5.32
CA VAL A 70 1.99 -3.17 6.80
C VAL A 70 0.91 -4.08 7.40
N SER A 71 -0.20 -4.27 6.70
CA SER A 71 -1.27 -5.18 7.12
C SER A 71 -2.13 -5.61 5.94
N GLN A 72 -2.87 -6.70 6.12
CA GLN A 72 -3.76 -7.27 5.11
C GLN A 72 -5.01 -7.83 5.78
N HIS A 73 -6.11 -7.89 5.03
CA HIS A 73 -7.31 -8.60 5.42
C HIS A 73 -8.07 -9.05 4.17
N GLU A 74 -8.95 -10.04 4.35
CA GLU A 74 -9.81 -10.59 3.30
C GLU A 74 -11.21 -9.98 3.40
N PRO A 75 -11.54 -8.92 2.62
CA PRO A 75 -12.90 -8.38 2.60
C PRO A 75 -13.94 -9.35 2.01
N SER A 76 -13.50 -10.40 1.31
CA SER A 76 -14.34 -11.48 0.78
C SER A 76 -13.49 -12.75 0.57
N THR A 77 -14.13 -13.85 0.16
CA THR A 77 -13.44 -15.12 -0.16
C THR A 77 -12.57 -15.08 -1.41
N PHE A 78 -12.63 -14.00 -2.19
CA PHE A 78 -11.95 -13.86 -3.49
C PHE A 78 -11.10 -12.60 -3.57
N ALA A 79 -10.89 -11.90 -2.46
CA ALA A 79 -10.15 -10.66 -2.47
C ALA A 79 -9.33 -10.46 -1.22
N VAL A 80 -8.17 -9.83 -1.42
CA VAL A 80 -7.30 -9.34 -0.37
C VAL A 80 -7.19 -7.83 -0.48
N ALA A 81 -7.32 -7.16 0.65
CA ALA A 81 -7.06 -5.73 0.78
C ALA A 81 -5.80 -5.51 1.62
N SER A 82 -4.76 -5.03 0.96
CA SER A 82 -3.44 -4.74 1.51
C SER A 82 -3.32 -3.27 1.85
N TYR A 83 -2.95 -2.96 3.09
CA TYR A 83 -2.60 -1.61 3.52
C TYR A 83 -1.10 -1.43 3.37
N MET A 84 -0.72 -0.37 2.66
CA MET A 84 0.67 -0.09 2.36
C MET A 84 1.09 1.25 2.94
N GLU A 85 2.26 1.27 3.57
CA GLU A 85 2.98 2.50 3.89
C GLU A 85 3.81 2.90 2.67
N ILE A 86 3.57 4.10 2.17
CA ILE A 86 4.25 4.60 0.98
C ILE A 86 5.58 5.22 1.38
N LYS A 87 6.64 4.76 0.73
CA LYS A 87 8.00 5.27 0.90
C LYS A 87 8.38 6.22 -0.22
N ASP A 88 7.75 6.09 -1.38
CA ASP A 88 7.92 7.00 -2.49
C ASP A 88 6.70 7.06 -3.41
N THR A 89 6.47 8.22 -4.02
CA THR A 89 5.49 8.41 -5.08
C THR A 89 6.22 8.90 -6.33
N LEU A 90 6.10 8.13 -7.42
CA LEU A 90 6.85 8.32 -8.66
C LEU A 90 5.97 8.96 -9.75
N LYS A 91 4.66 8.70 -9.72
CA LYS A 91 3.65 9.32 -10.57
C LYS A 91 2.35 9.47 -9.77
N GLY A 92 1.62 10.56 -9.98
CA GLY A 92 0.30 10.78 -9.35
C GLY A 92 0.37 11.52 -8.02
N LYS A 93 -0.77 11.53 -7.30
CA LYS A 93 -0.91 12.20 -6.00
C LYS A 93 -0.13 11.46 -4.91
N PRO A 94 0.63 12.14 -4.04
CA PRO A 94 1.32 11.50 -2.93
C PRO A 94 0.35 11.08 -1.82
N TYR A 95 0.66 9.96 -1.18
CA TYR A 95 -0.05 9.42 -0.02
C TYR A 95 0.97 8.91 1.00
N ASP A 96 0.65 8.98 2.29
CA ASP A 96 1.44 8.29 3.34
C ASP A 96 1.05 6.81 3.44
N PHE A 97 -0.24 6.53 3.28
CA PHE A 97 -0.81 5.19 3.29
C PHE A 97 -1.84 5.04 2.19
N ILE A 98 -1.89 3.86 1.59
CA ILE A 98 -2.92 3.48 0.63
C ILE A 98 -3.51 2.11 0.97
N ARG A 99 -4.67 1.81 0.39
CA ARG A 99 -5.25 0.48 0.37
C ARG A 99 -5.26 -0.04 -1.07
N VAL A 100 -4.68 -1.22 -1.27
CA VAL A 100 -4.64 -1.89 -2.58
C VAL A 100 -5.49 -3.15 -2.52
N TYR A 101 -6.40 -3.28 -3.47
CA TYR A 101 -7.26 -4.44 -3.63
C TYR A 101 -6.71 -5.37 -4.70
N GLN A 102 -6.63 -6.66 -4.39
CA GLN A 102 -6.24 -7.73 -5.31
C GLN A 102 -7.31 -8.83 -5.28
N VAL A 103 -7.50 -9.50 -6.41
CA VAL A 103 -8.21 -10.79 -6.45
C VAL A 103 -7.25 -11.87 -5.99
N GLY A 104 -7.75 -12.78 -5.16
CA GLY A 104 -6.97 -13.88 -4.58
C GLY A 104 -7.25 -14.05 -3.09
N GLN A 105 -6.47 -14.90 -2.46
CA GLN A 105 -6.53 -15.22 -1.03
C GLN A 105 -5.18 -14.94 -0.36
N MET A 106 -5.21 -14.69 0.96
CA MET A 106 -3.96 -14.52 1.70
C MET A 106 -3.08 -15.77 1.56
N ASN A 107 -1.77 -15.56 1.36
CA ASN A 107 -0.75 -16.59 1.14
C ASN A 107 -0.77 -17.26 -0.25
N GLU A 108 -1.60 -16.80 -1.19
CA GLU A 108 -1.40 -17.13 -2.60
C GLU A 108 -0.16 -16.41 -3.15
N GLU A 109 0.57 -17.07 -4.05
CA GLU A 109 1.83 -16.57 -4.63
C GLU A 109 1.66 -15.19 -5.29
N THR A 110 0.54 -14.99 -5.98
CA THR A 110 0.24 -13.77 -6.74
C THR A 110 -0.27 -12.61 -5.88
N VAL A 111 -0.44 -12.83 -4.57
CA VAL A 111 -0.93 -11.83 -3.62
C VAL A 111 0.25 -11.24 -2.86
N MET A 112 0.24 -9.91 -2.68
CA MET A 112 1.29 -9.25 -1.91
C MET A 112 1.38 -9.81 -0.49
N GLU A 113 2.55 -9.75 0.14
CA GLU A 113 2.74 -10.25 1.51
C GLU A 113 3.14 -9.15 2.48
N LYS A 114 2.61 -9.23 3.70
CA LYS A 114 2.99 -8.37 4.82
C LYS A 114 4.52 -8.36 5.04
N GLY A 115 5.07 -7.15 5.20
CA GLY A 115 6.50 -6.91 5.43
C GLY A 115 7.36 -6.95 4.17
N LYS A 116 6.78 -7.27 3.01
CA LYS A 116 7.46 -7.15 1.73
C LYS A 116 7.26 -5.77 1.12
N LYS A 117 8.22 -5.38 0.27
CA LYS A 117 8.25 -4.10 -0.43
C LYS A 117 7.93 -4.31 -1.89
N TYR A 118 7.16 -3.37 -2.43
CA TYR A 118 6.68 -3.45 -3.79
C TYR A 118 6.75 -2.09 -4.46
N LEU A 119 7.03 -2.13 -5.76
CA LEU A 119 6.74 -1.04 -6.68
C LEU A 119 5.44 -1.40 -7.40
N LEU A 120 4.47 -0.50 -7.37
CA LEU A 120 3.13 -0.74 -7.88
C LEU A 120 2.71 0.30 -8.91
N PHE A 121 2.06 -0.19 -9.96
CA PHE A 121 1.35 0.58 -10.96
C PHE A 121 -0.16 0.44 -10.68
N LEU A 122 -0.80 1.56 -10.35
CA LEU A 122 -2.11 1.57 -9.71
C LEU A 122 -3.11 2.47 -10.45
N ASN A 123 -4.37 2.06 -10.41
CA ASN A 123 -5.52 2.88 -10.77
C ASN A 123 -6.51 2.97 -9.61
N ASP A 124 -7.30 4.05 -9.61
CA ASP A 124 -8.29 4.29 -8.57
C ASP A 124 -9.30 3.13 -8.50
N GLN A 125 -9.67 2.76 -7.29
CA GLN A 125 -10.77 1.84 -7.08
C GLN A 125 -12.09 2.58 -7.29
N GLU A 126 -12.98 2.00 -8.11
CA GLU A 126 -14.34 2.53 -8.34
C GLU A 126 -15.30 2.28 -7.15
N ASN A 127 -14.82 2.45 -5.92
CA ASN A 127 -15.60 2.33 -4.69
C ASN A 127 -15.88 3.68 -4.01
N GLY A 128 -15.35 4.79 -4.57
CA GLY A 128 -15.50 6.14 -4.04
C GLY A 128 -14.72 6.40 -2.74
N VAL A 129 -13.83 5.49 -2.35
CA VAL A 129 -12.98 5.63 -1.16
C VAL A 129 -11.63 6.18 -1.58
N GLU A 130 -11.32 7.41 -1.17
CA GLU A 130 -10.02 8.02 -1.42
C GLU A 130 -8.88 7.14 -0.88
N GLY A 131 -7.78 7.06 -1.64
CA GLY A 131 -6.63 6.25 -1.28
C GLY A 131 -6.85 4.73 -1.43
N SER A 132 -7.93 4.32 -2.11
CA SER A 132 -8.18 2.92 -2.50
C SER A 132 -7.85 2.71 -3.97
N PHE A 133 -7.06 1.67 -4.25
CA PHE A 133 -6.55 1.38 -5.59
C PHE A 133 -6.66 -0.11 -5.92
N HIS A 134 -6.57 -0.42 -7.21
CA HIS A 134 -6.26 -1.76 -7.72
C HIS A 134 -4.99 -1.70 -8.57
N ILE A 135 -4.39 -2.87 -8.78
CA ILE A 135 -3.17 -3.01 -9.59
C ILE A 135 -3.55 -3.06 -11.08
N VAL A 136 -2.88 -2.25 -11.89
CA VAL A 136 -3.09 -2.20 -13.33
C VAL A 136 -2.71 -3.55 -13.95
N GLY A 137 -3.62 -4.13 -14.75
CA GLY A 137 -3.41 -5.44 -15.37
C GLY A 137 -3.25 -6.58 -14.35
N ALA A 138 -3.91 -6.48 -13.19
CA ALA A 138 -3.80 -7.45 -12.09
C ALA A 138 -2.36 -7.63 -11.60
N ASN A 139 -1.67 -8.72 -11.94
CA ASN A 139 -0.29 -8.95 -11.52
C ASN A 139 0.75 -8.28 -12.43
N HIS A 140 0.36 -7.69 -13.57
CA HIS A 140 1.30 -7.00 -14.45
C HIS A 140 1.90 -5.75 -13.79
N GLY A 141 1.09 -5.00 -13.03
CA GLY A 141 1.53 -3.81 -12.30
C GLY A 141 2.20 -4.08 -10.96
N LEU A 142 2.50 -5.34 -10.63
CA LEU A 142 3.04 -5.76 -9.34
C LEU A 142 4.51 -6.16 -9.48
N PHE A 143 5.39 -5.41 -8.80
CA PHE A 143 6.83 -5.70 -8.80
C PHE A 143 7.34 -5.82 -7.36
N TYR A 144 7.89 -6.98 -7.03
CA TYR A 144 8.55 -7.23 -5.75
C TYR A 144 9.94 -6.62 -5.73
N VAL A 145 10.30 -6.00 -4.60
CA VAL A 145 11.64 -5.47 -4.35
C VAL A 145 12.29 -6.25 -3.21
N ASP A 146 13.37 -6.96 -3.50
CA ASP A 146 14.07 -7.76 -2.49
C ASP A 146 14.90 -6.89 -1.52
N LYS A 147 15.51 -7.54 -0.53
CA LYS A 147 16.36 -6.86 0.47
C LYS A 147 17.61 -6.20 -0.11
N LYS A 148 18.06 -6.63 -1.29
CA LYS A 148 19.20 -6.05 -2.02
C LYS A 148 18.76 -4.92 -2.95
N GLY A 149 17.46 -4.69 -3.10
CA GLY A 149 16.88 -3.71 -4.00
C GLY A 149 16.68 -4.22 -5.41
N ASN A 150 16.80 -5.52 -5.67
CA ASN A 150 16.50 -6.08 -6.99
C ASN A 150 14.98 -6.09 -7.21
N LEU A 151 14.59 -5.71 -8.42
CA LEU A 151 13.21 -5.60 -8.86
C LEU A 151 12.83 -6.85 -9.66
N TYR A 152 11.71 -7.48 -9.28
CA TYR A 152 11.16 -8.67 -9.93
C TYR A 152 9.70 -8.40 -10.26
N ALA A 153 9.29 -8.62 -11.51
CA ALA A 153 7.89 -8.56 -11.86
C ALA A 153 7.19 -9.86 -11.45
N GLU A 154 5.98 -9.76 -10.92
CA GLU A 154 5.18 -10.94 -10.55
C GLU A 154 4.72 -11.72 -11.79
N HIS A 155 4.41 -11.01 -12.89
CA HIS A 155 3.98 -11.63 -14.13
C HIS A 155 5.16 -11.89 -15.08
N GLU A 156 5.27 -13.10 -15.64
CA GLU A 156 6.38 -13.54 -16.51
C GLU A 156 6.61 -12.62 -17.72
N LEU A 157 5.54 -12.17 -18.39
CA LEU A 157 5.64 -11.22 -19.51
C LEU A 157 6.31 -9.90 -19.08
N MET A 158 5.94 -9.37 -17.92
CA MET A 158 6.53 -8.12 -17.41
C MET A 158 7.97 -8.34 -16.96
N GLN A 159 8.29 -9.52 -16.44
CA GLN A 159 9.66 -9.90 -16.10
C GLN A 159 10.52 -9.91 -17.36
N LYS A 160 10.02 -10.49 -18.45
CA LYS A 160 10.70 -10.50 -19.75
C LYS A 160 10.88 -9.09 -20.31
N GLU A 161 9.84 -8.25 -20.28
CA GLU A 161 9.94 -6.85 -20.74
C GLU A 161 10.99 -6.06 -19.94
N LEU A 162 11.06 -6.29 -18.63
CA LEU A 162 12.05 -5.69 -17.75
C LEU A 162 13.48 -6.14 -18.09
N GLU A 163 13.66 -7.42 -18.39
CA GLU A 163 14.95 -7.95 -18.84
C GLU A 163 15.34 -7.44 -20.23
N ASP A 164 14.40 -7.42 -21.18
CA ASP A 164 14.66 -6.99 -22.57
C ASP A 164 14.95 -5.48 -22.65
N THR A 165 14.25 -4.67 -21.84
CA THR A 165 14.42 -3.20 -21.82
C THR A 165 15.73 -2.79 -21.14
N PHE A 166 16.12 -3.44 -20.04
CA PHE A 166 17.26 -3.01 -19.22
C PHE A 166 18.48 -3.94 -19.30
N GLN A 167 18.37 -5.04 -20.06
CA GLN A 167 19.42 -6.00 -20.44
C GLN A 167 20.21 -6.62 -19.27
N THR A 168 19.71 -6.48 -18.04
CA THR A 168 20.37 -6.89 -16.79
C THR A 168 19.35 -7.01 -15.66
N SER A 169 19.76 -7.56 -14.51
CA SER A 169 18.96 -7.48 -13.28
C SER A 169 18.73 -6.01 -12.89
N VAL A 170 17.47 -5.59 -12.88
CA VAL A 170 17.10 -4.23 -12.53
C VAL A 170 17.11 -4.06 -11.01
N SER A 171 17.72 -2.96 -10.54
CA SER A 171 17.62 -2.56 -9.14
C SER A 171 16.82 -1.27 -8.99
N TYR A 172 16.00 -1.22 -7.95
CA TYR A 172 15.35 -0.02 -7.49
C TYR A 172 16.20 0.59 -6.36
N ASN A 173 16.79 1.76 -6.61
CA ASN A 173 17.67 2.42 -5.65
C ASN A 173 17.58 3.93 -5.77
N LYS A 174 16.63 4.53 -5.04
CA LYS A 174 16.41 5.98 -5.04
C LYS A 174 17.66 6.84 -4.84
N LYS A 175 18.67 6.34 -4.10
CA LYS A 175 19.93 7.08 -3.86
C LYS A 175 20.81 7.16 -5.11
N LYS A 176 20.67 6.20 -6.03
CA LYS A 176 21.37 6.13 -7.30
C LYS A 176 20.33 5.86 -8.38
N LYS A 177 19.84 6.92 -9.03
CA LYS A 177 18.86 6.83 -10.14
C LYS A 177 19.25 5.72 -11.12
N SER A 178 18.64 4.56 -10.95
CA SER A 178 18.89 3.40 -11.81
C SER A 178 18.32 3.68 -13.20
N ALA A 179 18.69 2.87 -14.20
CA ALA A 179 18.14 3.01 -15.55
C ALA A 179 16.60 2.95 -15.53
N PHE A 180 16.04 2.11 -14.67
CA PHE A 180 14.60 1.99 -14.48
C PHE A 180 13.97 3.24 -13.83
N GLU A 181 14.60 3.81 -12.81
CA GLU A 181 14.11 5.05 -12.18
C GLU A 181 14.22 6.26 -13.13
N GLN A 182 15.23 6.27 -14.01
CA GLN A 182 15.34 7.27 -15.08
C GLN A 182 14.21 7.09 -16.09
N TRP A 183 14.00 5.87 -16.57
CA TRP A 183 12.89 5.53 -17.46
C TRP A 183 11.53 5.90 -16.86
N LEU A 184 11.31 5.71 -15.56
CA LEU A 184 10.08 6.12 -14.90
C LEU A 184 9.85 7.64 -14.89
N ALA A 185 10.93 8.43 -14.86
CA ALA A 185 10.88 9.89 -14.75
C ALA A 185 10.73 10.62 -16.10
N GLU A 186 10.99 9.93 -17.21
CA GLU A 186 10.79 10.44 -18.59
C GLU A 186 9.32 10.56 -18.98
#